data_AF-J9DPR6-F1
#
_entry.id   AF-J9DPR6-F1
#
_cell.length_a   1.000
_cell.length_b   1.000
_cell.length_c   1.000
_cell.angle_alpha   90.00
_cell.angle_beta   90.00
_cell.angle_gamma   90.00
#
_symmetry.space_group_name_H-M   'P 1'
#
loop_
_entity.id
_entity.type
_entity.pdbx_description
1 polymer ?
#
loop_
_entity_poly.entity_id
_entity_poly.type
_entity_poly.pdbx_seq_one_letter_code
_entity_poly.pdbx_strand_id
1 'polypeptide(L)'
;EVIAITCSWCKRSYHNKIECFSSECFEKSCDRGDLKEVIVPPTWIQCSNQTQTRKRKKVAKRKKRRLFRIRPVPLDDGTWLPSQPLLVFVNPKSGGNKGSKLLHTFCWLLNPRQVFDITALKGPEFGLSMFKKVASSLRLLVCGGDGTVGWILSTLDR
;
A
#
# COMPACT_ATOMS: atom_id res chain seq x y z
N GLU A 1 26.42 18.09 -5.13
CA GLU A 1 26.14 17.24 -6.31
C GLU A 1 24.63 17.07 -6.46
N VAL A 2 24.08 17.07 -7.68
CA VAL A 2 22.63 17.08 -7.93
C VAL A 2 22.13 15.68 -8.26
N ILE A 3 21.14 15.19 -7.50
CA ILE A 3 20.42 13.95 -7.80
C ILE A 3 19.48 14.21 -8.98
N ALA A 4 19.55 13.37 -10.02
CA ALA A 4 18.65 13.45 -11.18
C ALA A 4 17.36 12.69 -10.94
N ILE A 5 17.46 11.49 -10.37
CA ILE A 5 16.32 10.59 -10.19
C ILE A 5 16.51 9.72 -8.94
N THR A 6 15.40 9.38 -8.30
CA THR A 6 15.32 8.38 -7.23
C THR A 6 14.23 7.38 -7.57
N CYS A 7 14.55 6.08 -7.54
CA CYS A 7 13.55 5.05 -7.76
C CYS A 7 12.51 5.06 -6.63
N SER A 8 11.23 5.04 -6.99
CA SER A 8 10.13 5.01 -6.01
C SER A 8 10.07 3.71 -5.20
N TRP A 9 10.66 2.61 -5.66
CA TRP A 9 10.57 1.30 -5.00
C TRP A 9 11.86 0.93 -4.26
N CYS A 10 12.99 0.76 -4.97
CA CYS A 10 14.26 0.37 -4.34
C CYS A 10 15.02 1.54 -3.69
N LYS A 11 14.54 2.78 -3.84
CA LYS A 11 15.13 4.01 -3.25
C LYS A 11 16.56 4.34 -3.68
N ARG A 12 17.14 3.61 -4.65
CA ARG A 12 18.41 3.99 -5.27
C ARG A 12 18.26 5.34 -5.98
N SER A 13 19.24 6.21 -5.75
CA SER A 13 19.33 7.54 -6.34
C SER A 13 20.52 7.60 -7.27
N TYR A 14 20.34 8.27 -8.41
CA TYR A 14 21.37 8.43 -9.42
C TYR A 14 21.68 9.91 -9.62
N HIS A 15 22.97 10.23 -9.68
CA HIS A 15 23.44 11.61 -9.90
C HIS A 15 23.22 12.03 -11.34
N ASN A 16 23.09 13.34 -11.58
CA ASN A 16 22.98 13.91 -12.92
C ASN A 16 24.35 13.95 -13.66
N LYS A 17 24.98 12.79 -13.80
CA LYS A 17 26.26 12.57 -14.49
C LYS A 17 26.13 11.30 -15.32
N ILE A 18 26.65 11.30 -16.55
CA ILE A 18 26.57 10.16 -17.50
C ILE A 18 27.15 8.87 -16.89
N GLU A 19 28.21 8.98 -16.08
CA GLU A 19 28.82 7.85 -15.37
C GLU A 19 27.90 7.16 -14.34
N CYS A 20 26.97 7.92 -13.77
CA CYS A 20 26.01 7.43 -12.76
C CYS A 20 24.62 7.18 -13.33
N PHE A 21 24.32 7.72 -14.52
CA PHE A 21 22.98 7.76 -15.08
C PHE A 21 23.03 7.61 -16.60
N SER A 22 23.05 6.35 -17.05
CA SER A 22 23.03 5.95 -18.46
C SER A 22 21.66 5.44 -18.89
N SER A 23 21.39 5.39 -20.20
CA SER A 23 20.12 4.89 -20.75
C SER A 23 19.82 3.44 -20.35
N GLU A 24 20.84 2.61 -20.13
CA GLU A 24 20.70 1.22 -19.65
C GLU A 24 20.09 1.14 -18.25
N CYS A 25 20.19 2.21 -17.44
CA CYS A 25 19.54 2.27 -16.13
C CYS A 25 18.00 2.30 -16.23
N PHE A 26 17.44 2.69 -17.38
CA PHE A 26 15.98 2.68 -17.61
C PHE A 26 15.45 1.33 -18.11
N GLU A 27 16.26 0.54 -18.81
CA GLU A 27 15.81 -0.71 -19.41
C GLU A 27 15.66 -1.84 -18.38
N LYS A 28 16.40 -1.76 -17.26
CA LYS A 28 16.33 -2.77 -16.20
C LYS A 28 15.09 -2.58 -15.33
N SER A 29 14.33 -3.65 -15.14
CA SER A 29 13.21 -3.67 -14.19
C SER A 29 13.71 -3.52 -12.75
N CYS A 30 12.96 -2.79 -11.93
CA CYS A 30 13.33 -2.56 -10.54
C CYS A 30 13.14 -3.84 -9.70
N ASP A 31 14.19 -4.24 -8.98
CA ASP A 31 14.20 -5.34 -8.00
C ASP A 31 13.40 -5.05 -6.71
N ARG A 32 12.90 -3.82 -6.55
CA ARG A 32 12.23 -3.27 -5.34
C ARG A 32 13.13 -3.22 -4.08
N GLY A 33 14.43 -3.48 -4.23
CA GLY A 33 15.43 -3.37 -3.17
C GLY A 33 15.14 -4.21 -1.93
N ASP A 34 15.57 -3.73 -0.77
CA ASP A 34 15.52 -4.46 0.51
C ASP A 34 14.09 -4.76 0.99
N LEU A 35 13.13 -3.95 0.56
CA LEU A 35 11.72 -4.07 0.95
C LEU A 35 10.89 -4.89 -0.06
N LYS A 36 11.52 -5.60 -1.01
CA LYS A 36 10.83 -6.41 -2.03
C LYS A 36 9.86 -7.45 -1.46
N GLU A 37 10.13 -7.95 -0.26
CA GLU A 37 9.31 -8.96 0.42
C GLU A 37 8.01 -8.41 1.01
N VAL A 38 7.92 -7.09 1.16
CA VAL A 38 6.78 -6.43 1.82
C VAL A 38 6.04 -5.46 0.90
N ILE A 39 6.70 -4.90 -0.12
CA ILE A 39 6.09 -3.95 -1.05
C ILE A 39 5.15 -4.66 -2.03
N VAL A 40 3.89 -4.23 -2.04
CA VAL A 40 2.92 -4.66 -3.06
C VAL A 40 3.19 -3.92 -4.37
N PRO A 41 3.52 -4.63 -5.46
CA PRO A 41 3.80 -4.00 -6.73
C PRO A 41 2.50 -3.44 -7.34
N PRO A 42 2.59 -2.40 -8.19
CA PRO A 42 1.44 -1.85 -8.89
C PRO A 42 0.65 -2.88 -9.69
N THR A 43 1.32 -3.90 -10.22
CA THR A 43 0.72 -5.01 -10.99
C THR A 43 -0.29 -5.82 -10.19
N TRP A 44 -0.16 -5.87 -8.86
CA TRP A 44 -1.12 -6.54 -7.99
C TRP A 44 -2.39 -5.70 -7.74
N ILE A 45 -2.38 -4.40 -8.05
CA ILE A 45 -3.45 -3.47 -7.69
C ILE A 45 -4.42 -3.33 -8.85
N GLN A 46 -5.57 -3.97 -8.74
CA GLN A 46 -6.63 -3.86 -9.73
C GLN A 46 -7.68 -2.84 -9.31
N CYS A 47 -7.94 -1.89 -10.21
CA CYS A 47 -9.08 -1.00 -10.09
C CYS A 47 -10.31 -1.71 -10.67
N SER A 48 -11.34 -1.96 -9.85
CA SER A 48 -12.62 -2.46 -10.38
C SER A 48 -13.69 -1.38 -10.32
N ASN A 49 -14.35 -1.19 -11.46
CA ASN A 49 -15.59 -0.43 -11.55
C ASN A 49 -16.73 -1.36 -11.11
N GLN A 50 -16.91 -1.56 -9.81
CA GLN A 50 -18.04 -2.35 -9.34
C GLN A 50 -19.32 -1.51 -9.46
N THR A 51 -20.05 -1.70 -10.56
CA THR A 51 -21.50 -1.47 -10.58
C THR A 51 -22.09 -2.43 -9.56
N GLN A 52 -22.65 -1.90 -8.46
CA GLN A 52 -23.37 -2.75 -7.52
C GLN A 52 -24.60 -3.32 -8.23
N THR A 53 -24.49 -4.54 -8.74
CA THR A 53 -25.63 -5.33 -9.20
C THR A 53 -26.44 -5.77 -7.99
N ARG A 54 -27.49 -4.98 -7.74
CA ARG A 54 -28.81 -5.37 -7.21
C ARG A 54 -28.87 -6.03 -5.82
N LYS A 55 -29.19 -5.22 -4.80
CA LYS A 55 -30.45 -5.36 -4.04
C LYS A 55 -31.04 -3.97 -3.81
N ARG A 56 -32.30 -3.81 -4.22
CA ARG A 56 -33.11 -2.58 -4.20
C ARG A 56 -33.08 -1.91 -2.82
N LYS A 57 -32.70 -0.63 -2.75
CA LYS A 57 -33.28 0.39 -1.87
C LYS A 57 -32.97 1.78 -2.43
N LYS A 58 -34.00 2.61 -2.48
CA LYS A 58 -34.07 3.90 -3.17
C LYS A 58 -33.19 4.97 -2.49
N VAL A 59 -32.83 5.98 -3.28
CA VAL A 59 -32.32 7.33 -2.90
C VAL A 59 -30.84 7.43 -2.45
N ALA A 60 -30.00 7.92 -3.36
CA ALA A 60 -28.96 8.96 -3.19
C ALA A 60 -27.92 8.83 -4.31
N LYS A 61 -27.46 9.95 -4.89
CA LYS A 61 -26.33 10.03 -5.84
C LYS A 61 -25.09 9.33 -5.25
N ARG A 62 -24.93 8.02 -5.42
CA ARG A 62 -23.74 7.28 -4.98
C ARG A 62 -22.58 7.62 -5.90
N LYS A 63 -21.62 8.43 -5.41
CA LYS A 63 -20.30 8.58 -6.03
C LYS A 63 -19.76 7.19 -6.35
N LYS A 64 -19.49 6.90 -7.64
CA LYS A 64 -18.79 5.69 -8.08
C LYS A 64 -17.41 5.68 -7.40
N ARG A 65 -17.28 5.04 -6.24
CA ARG A 65 -15.97 4.83 -5.60
C ARG A 65 -15.27 3.71 -6.37
N ARG A 66 -14.17 4.03 -7.04
CA ARG A 66 -13.25 3.03 -7.58
C ARG A 66 -12.78 2.17 -6.40
N LEU A 67 -13.10 0.88 -6.45
CA LEU A 67 -12.65 -0.07 -5.43
C LEU A 67 -11.36 -0.71 -5.94
N PHE A 68 -10.29 -0.54 -5.17
CA PHE A 68 -9.03 -1.22 -5.40
C PHE A 68 -9.05 -2.56 -4.69
N ARG A 69 -8.50 -3.59 -5.34
CA ARG A 69 -8.33 -4.92 -4.76
C ARG A 69 -6.93 -5.42 -5.08
N ILE A 70 -6.31 -6.08 -4.11
CA ILE A 70 -5.04 -6.78 -4.31
C ILE A 70 -5.33 -8.14 -4.94
N ARG A 71 -4.69 -8.43 -6.07
CA ARG A 71 -4.66 -9.74 -6.72
C ARG A 71 -3.21 -10.12 -7.00
N PRO A 72 -2.67 -11.12 -6.30
CA PRO A 72 -1.35 -11.64 -6.61
C PRO A 72 -1.25 -12.10 -8.05
N VAL A 73 -0.19 -11.67 -8.71
CA VAL A 73 0.26 -12.18 -10.00
C VAL A 73 1.77 -12.43 -9.88
N PRO A 74 2.30 -13.49 -10.52
CA PRO A 74 3.74 -13.70 -10.55
C PRO A 74 4.41 -12.54 -11.30
N LEU A 75 5.68 -12.28 -10.96
CA LEU A 75 6.54 -11.40 -11.74
C LEU A 75 6.89 -12.03 -13.09
N ASP A 76 7.54 -11.24 -13.96
CA ASP A 76 7.96 -11.66 -15.29
C ASP A 76 8.91 -12.87 -15.28
N ASP A 77 9.68 -13.04 -14.20
CA ASP A 77 10.58 -14.18 -13.96
C ASP A 77 9.88 -15.40 -13.33
N GLY A 78 8.56 -15.35 -13.16
CA GLY A 78 7.76 -16.40 -12.53
C GLY A 78 7.78 -16.39 -10.99
N THR A 79 8.50 -15.46 -10.36
CA THR A 79 8.58 -15.39 -8.90
C THR A 79 7.31 -14.80 -8.28
N TRP A 80 6.88 -15.35 -7.15
CA TRP A 80 5.72 -14.87 -6.40
C TRP A 80 6.16 -13.92 -5.28
N LEU A 81 6.31 -12.64 -5.63
CA LEU A 81 6.70 -11.58 -4.67
C LEU A 81 5.72 -10.40 -4.68
N PRO A 82 5.41 -9.81 -3.50
CA PRO A 82 5.97 -10.08 -2.16
C PRO A 82 5.47 -11.37 -1.51
N SER A 83 6.34 -12.06 -0.75
CA SER A 83 5.95 -13.23 0.03
C SER A 83 5.15 -12.86 1.29
N GLN A 84 5.46 -11.71 1.89
CA GLN A 84 4.88 -11.23 3.14
C GLN A 84 4.43 -9.77 3.02
N PRO A 85 3.41 -9.47 2.20
CA PRO A 85 2.96 -8.10 1.98
C PRO A 85 2.62 -7.42 3.32
N LEU A 86 3.02 -6.16 3.46
CA LEU A 86 2.76 -5.37 4.66
C LEU A 86 1.56 -4.45 4.46
N LEU A 87 0.60 -4.47 5.38
CA LEU A 87 -0.51 -3.53 5.44
C LEU A 87 -0.38 -2.70 6.71
N VAL A 88 -0.28 -1.38 6.54
CA VAL A 88 -0.02 -0.42 7.62
C VAL A 88 -1.27 0.39 7.90
N PHE A 89 -1.72 0.38 9.15
CA PHE A 89 -2.74 1.30 9.66
C PHE A 89 -2.07 2.32 10.58
N VAL A 90 -2.30 3.60 10.33
CA VAL A 90 -1.78 4.69 11.14
C VAL A 90 -2.95 5.48 11.72
N ASN A 91 -2.88 5.78 13.02
CA ASN A 91 -3.72 6.77 13.66
C ASN A 91 -2.93 8.07 13.84
N PRO A 92 -3.12 9.09 12.98
CA PRO A 92 -2.32 10.32 13.04
C PRO A 92 -2.45 11.09 14.35
N LYS A 93 -3.56 10.88 15.07
CA LYS A 93 -3.91 11.59 16.32
C LYS A 93 -3.27 10.96 17.57
N SER A 94 -2.67 9.77 17.46
CA SER A 94 -2.00 9.10 18.58
C SER A 94 -0.53 9.55 18.72
N GLY A 95 0.04 9.40 19.92
CA GLY A 95 1.49 9.52 20.15
C GLY A 95 2.08 10.92 19.93
N GLY A 96 1.37 11.97 20.34
CA GLY A 96 1.87 13.35 20.25
C GLY A 96 1.90 13.93 18.82
N ASN A 97 0.92 13.57 17.99
CA ASN A 97 0.76 14.05 16.60
C ASN A 97 1.92 13.72 15.64
N LYS A 98 2.77 12.75 15.98
CA LYS A 98 3.82 12.25 15.07
C LYS A 98 3.29 11.31 13.99
N GLY A 99 2.03 10.88 14.07
CA GLY A 99 1.47 9.91 13.14
C GLY A 99 1.37 10.42 11.70
N SER A 100 1.23 11.74 11.47
CA SER A 100 1.30 12.30 10.10
C SER A 100 2.68 12.11 9.45
N LYS A 101 3.77 12.25 10.24
CA LYS A 101 5.12 12.01 9.76
C LYS A 101 5.33 10.52 9.45
N LEU A 102 4.87 9.64 10.33
CA LEU A 102 4.89 8.18 10.08
C LEU A 102 4.13 7.80 8.81
N LEU A 103 2.93 8.35 8.62
CA LEU A 103 2.13 8.09 7.42
C LEU A 103 2.88 8.52 6.16
N HIS A 104 3.51 9.70 6.17
CA HIS A 104 4.34 10.14 5.06
C HIS A 104 5.54 9.22 4.83
N THR A 105 6.26 8.82 5.89
CA THR A 105 7.41 7.91 5.80
C THR A 105 7.00 6.55 5.24
N PHE A 106 5.88 5.96 5.69
CA PHE A 106 5.43 4.68 5.15
C PHE A 106 4.92 4.81 3.71
N CYS A 107 4.23 5.90 3.35
CA CYS A 107 3.85 6.17 1.96
C CYS A 107 5.06 6.40 1.05
N TRP A 108 6.19 6.87 1.61
CA TRP A 108 7.45 6.92 0.90
C TRP A 108 8.05 5.52 0.75
N LEU A 109 8.19 4.75 1.83
CA LEU A 109 8.88 3.46 1.82
C LEU A 109 8.10 2.34 1.10
N LEU A 110 6.78 2.37 1.17
CA LEU A 110 5.89 1.33 0.65
C LEU A 110 5.02 1.87 -0.48
N ASN A 111 4.24 0.99 -1.11
CA ASN A 111 3.18 1.46 -1.99
C ASN A 111 2.15 2.24 -1.15
N PRO A 112 1.76 3.47 -1.54
CA PRO A 112 0.76 4.25 -0.79
C PRO A 112 -0.59 3.53 -0.61
N ARG A 113 -0.89 2.51 -1.43
CA ARG A 113 -2.07 1.65 -1.27
C ARG A 113 -1.97 0.62 -0.14
N GLN A 114 -0.81 0.49 0.50
CA GLN A 114 -0.56 -0.32 1.68
C GLN A 114 -0.71 0.47 2.99
N VAL A 115 -0.84 1.79 2.93
CA VAL A 115 -0.80 2.67 4.11
C VAL A 115 -2.13 3.37 4.27
N PHE A 116 -2.75 3.21 5.43
CA PHE A 116 -4.09 3.71 5.69
C PHE A 116 -4.14 4.58 6.94
N ASP A 117 -4.67 5.80 6.77
CA ASP A 117 -5.14 6.60 7.89
C ASP A 117 -6.48 6.03 8.38
N ILE A 118 -6.46 5.41 9.56
CA ILE A 118 -7.64 4.79 10.15
C ILE A 118 -8.71 5.82 10.52
N THR A 119 -8.32 7.06 10.82
CA THR A 119 -9.26 8.12 11.21
C THR A 119 -9.96 8.69 9.98
N ALA A 120 -9.23 8.91 8.88
CA ALA A 120 -9.81 9.42 7.64
C ALA A 120 -10.75 8.40 6.96
N LEU A 121 -10.43 7.11 7.06
CA LEU A 121 -11.27 6.04 6.51
C LEU A 121 -12.46 5.65 7.40
N LYS A 122 -12.53 6.19 8.62
CA LYS A 122 -13.54 5.81 9.64
C LYS A 122 -13.53 4.30 9.95
N GLY A 123 -12.34 3.70 10.00
CA GLY A 123 -12.15 2.30 10.36
C GLY A 123 -11.24 1.51 9.42
N PRO A 124 -10.87 0.27 9.81
CA PRO A 124 -9.93 -0.57 9.08
C PRO A 124 -10.56 -1.43 7.97
N GLU A 125 -11.90 -1.49 7.89
CA GLU A 125 -12.65 -2.41 7.03
C GLU A 125 -12.25 -2.30 5.55
N PHE A 126 -12.02 -1.08 5.07
CA PHE A 126 -11.63 -0.87 3.68
C PHE A 126 -10.26 -1.48 3.37
N GLY A 127 -9.26 -1.23 4.23
CA GLY A 127 -7.90 -1.76 4.04
C GLY A 127 -7.90 -3.28 4.14
N LEU A 128 -8.57 -3.84 5.15
CA LEU A 128 -8.70 -5.30 5.33
C LEU A 128 -9.41 -5.95 4.13
N SER A 129 -10.51 -5.36 3.66
CA SER A 129 -11.22 -5.86 2.48
C SER A 129 -10.38 -5.81 1.21
N MET A 130 -9.51 -4.81 1.05
CA MET A 130 -8.65 -4.67 -0.13
C MET A 130 -7.60 -5.78 -0.22
N PHE A 131 -7.12 -6.27 0.92
CA PHE A 131 -6.07 -7.28 1.05
C PHE A 131 -6.59 -8.70 1.35
N LYS A 132 -7.91 -8.91 1.38
CA LYS A 132 -8.53 -10.21 1.71
C LYS A 132 -7.97 -11.41 0.94
N LYS A 133 -7.54 -11.23 -0.32
CA LYS A 133 -6.99 -12.31 -1.16
C LYS A 133 -5.59 -12.76 -0.78
N VAL A 134 -4.86 -11.96 -0.01
CA VAL A 134 -3.49 -12.25 0.44
C VAL A 134 -3.43 -12.46 1.95
N ALA A 135 -4.58 -12.64 2.61
CA ALA A 135 -4.67 -12.67 4.07
C ALA A 135 -3.79 -13.75 4.72
N SER A 136 -3.54 -14.87 4.04
CA SER A 136 -2.74 -15.99 4.57
C SER A 136 -1.26 -15.65 4.78
N SER A 137 -0.71 -14.69 4.05
CA SER A 137 0.69 -14.25 4.18
C SER A 137 0.84 -12.78 4.53
N LEU A 138 -0.28 -12.09 4.81
CA LEU A 138 -0.32 -10.67 5.10
C LEU A 138 0.27 -10.37 6.49
N ARG A 139 1.13 -9.36 6.57
CA ARG A 139 1.58 -8.77 7.83
C ARG A 139 0.84 -7.46 8.09
N LEU A 140 0.34 -7.29 9.30
CA LEU A 140 -0.32 -6.06 9.74
C LEU A 140 0.61 -5.26 10.66
N LEU A 141 0.79 -3.97 10.37
CA LEU A 141 1.45 -3.03 11.26
C LEU A 141 0.45 -1.95 11.68
N VAL A 142 0.26 -1.78 12.98
CA VAL A 142 -0.66 -0.80 13.55
C VAL A 142 0.14 0.24 14.32
N CYS A 143 0.09 1.48 13.84
CA CYS A 143 0.71 2.63 14.50
C CYS A 143 -0.38 3.45 15.20
N GLY A 144 -0.66 3.14 16.47
CA GLY A 144 -1.65 3.83 17.29
C GLY A 144 -1.53 3.42 18.75
N GLY A 145 -2.43 3.89 19.60
CA GLY A 145 -2.57 3.38 20.97
C GLY A 145 -3.39 2.08 21.03
N ASP A 146 -3.55 1.53 22.24
CA ASP A 146 -4.26 0.26 22.48
C ASP A 146 -5.68 0.26 21.91
N GLY A 147 -6.41 1.38 22.01
CA GLY A 147 -7.75 1.49 21.43
C GLY A 147 -7.78 1.35 19.89
N THR A 148 -6.71 1.77 19.20
CA THR A 148 -6.59 1.57 17.73
C THR A 148 -6.34 0.11 17.41
N VAL A 149 -5.46 -0.54 18.18
CA VAL A 149 -5.16 -1.98 18.04
C VAL A 149 -6.41 -2.80 18.31
N GLY A 150 -7.13 -2.52 19.41
CA GLY A 150 -8.37 -3.18 19.77
C GLY A 150 -9.46 -3.05 18.70
N TRP A 151 -9.59 -1.87 18.08
CA TRP A 151 -10.54 -1.68 16.97
C TRP A 151 -10.20 -2.56 15.76
N ILE A 152 -8.91 -2.66 15.39
CA ILE A 152 -8.50 -3.52 14.28
C ILE A 152 -8.73 -5.00 14.61
N LEU A 153 -8.33 -5.46 15.79
CA LEU A 153 -8.54 -6.84 16.23
C LEU A 153 -10.02 -7.21 16.26
N SER A 154 -10.88 -6.34 16.80
CA SER A 154 -12.33 -6.53 16.81
C SER A 154 -12.92 -6.62 15.40
N THR A 155 -12.30 -5.94 14.43
CA THR A 155 -12.74 -6.00 13.03
C THR A 155 -12.27 -7.26 12.32
N LEU A 156 -11.13 -7.81 12.71
CA LEU A 156 -10.58 -9.07 12.18
C LEU A 156 -11.32 -10.30 12.70
N ASP A 157 -11.80 -10.24 13.94
CA ASP A 157 -12.56 -11.32 14.58
C ASP A 157 -13.97 -11.51 13.97
N ARG A 158 -14.49 -10.48 13.27
CA ARG A 158 -15.81 -10.48 12.63
C ARG A 158 -15.78 -10.98 11.18
#